data_AF-A0A383BKI0-F1
#
_entry.id   AF-A0A383BKI0-F1
#
_cell.length_a   1.000
_cell.length_b   1.000
_cell.length_c   1.000
_cell.angle_alpha   90.00
_cell.angle_beta   90.00
_cell.angle_gamma   90.00
#
_symmetry.space_group_name_H-M   'P 1'
#
loop_
_entity.id
_entity.type
_entity.pdbx_description
1 polymer ?
#
loop_
_entity_poly.entity_id
_entity_poly.type
_entity_poly.pdbx_seq_one_letter_code
_entity_poly.pdbx_strand_id
1 'polypeptide(L)'
;MDLWEKYMARLLVLTGGDEFDPSCAEADLFALNFTETKEKLILILPTAAEYELSGKRAFSNAQRYFEELGFKSDCIHLYGRTQANDPSQTDKLKLATHLYIVGGNPLYLLKTLKDTIFIDKVWNWMAEGNVLLGS
;
A
#
# COMPACT_ATOMS: atom_id res chain seq x y z
N MET A 1 17.39 19.91 18.47
CA MET A 1 16.90 19.27 17.24
C MET A 1 17.69 17.99 17.12
N ASP A 2 17.12 16.91 17.66
CA ASP A 2 17.82 15.64 17.79
C ASP A 2 18.13 15.07 16.40
N LEU A 3 19.32 14.48 16.24
CA LEU A 3 19.73 13.77 15.01
C LEU A 3 18.71 12.69 14.59
N TRP A 4 17.86 12.25 15.52
CA TRP A 4 16.76 11.30 15.34
C TRP A 4 15.52 11.90 14.66
N GLU A 5 15.22 13.19 14.86
CA GLU A 5 14.12 13.86 14.11
C GLU A 5 14.44 13.97 12.62
N LYS A 6 15.72 13.96 12.25
CA LYS A 6 16.19 14.08 10.86
C LYS A 6 15.95 12.81 10.03
N TYR A 7 15.70 11.67 10.67
CA TYR A 7 15.49 10.39 10.02
C TYR A 7 14.25 9.71 10.63
N MET A 8 13.07 10.11 10.16
CA MET A 8 11.86 9.31 10.35
C MET A 8 12.12 7.89 9.81
N ALA A 9 12.01 6.88 10.68
CA ALA A 9 12.16 5.49 10.29
C ALA A 9 11.01 5.16 9.32
N ARG A 10 11.33 4.51 8.20
CA ARG A 10 10.36 4.02 7.22
C ARG A 10 10.46 2.50 7.14
N LEU A 11 9.34 1.84 6.85
CA LEU A 11 9.29 0.40 6.76
C LEU A 11 8.82 -0.03 5.36
N LEU A 12 9.58 -0.93 4.75
CA LEU A 12 9.19 -1.69 3.57
C LEU A 12 9.08 -3.17 3.96
N VAL A 13 7.89 -3.74 3.81
CA VAL A 13 7.62 -5.16 4.06
C VAL A 13 7.46 -5.85 2.71
N LEU A 14 8.25 -6.90 2.50
CA LEU A 14 8.20 -7.73 1.30
C LEU A 14 7.77 -9.14 1.73
N THR A 15 6.59 -9.56 1.30
CA THR A 15 6.05 -10.90 1.54
C THR A 15 6.19 -11.75 0.27
N GLY A 16 6.20 -13.07 0.43
CA GLY A 16 6.51 -14.01 -0.66
C GLY A 16 5.32 -14.53 -1.45
N GLY A 17 4.11 -14.00 -1.22
CA GLY A 17 2.84 -14.59 -1.69
C GLY A 17 1.90 -14.97 -0.55
N ASP A 18 0.73 -15.50 -0.93
CA ASP A 18 -0.36 -15.89 -0.01
C ASP A 18 -0.81 -14.77 0.94
N GLU A 19 -0.79 -13.54 0.42
CA GLU A 19 -1.28 -12.35 1.11
C GLU A 19 -2.72 -12.51 1.62
N PHE A 20 -2.98 -11.85 2.75
CA PHE A 20 -4.28 -11.84 3.44
C PHE A 20 -4.68 -13.22 4.00
N ASP A 21 -3.71 -14.09 4.25
CA ASP A 21 -3.88 -15.33 5.00
C ASP A 21 -3.57 -15.12 6.50
N PRO A 22 -4.22 -15.84 7.43
CA PRO A 22 -3.92 -15.77 8.86
C PRO A 22 -2.44 -16.01 9.21
N SER A 23 -1.71 -16.78 8.41
CA SER A 23 -0.26 -16.99 8.60
C SER A 23 0.57 -15.72 8.40
N CYS A 24 0.06 -14.72 7.69
CA CYS A 24 0.71 -13.40 7.51
C CYS A 24 0.49 -12.46 8.71
N ALA A 25 -0.48 -12.76 9.59
CA ALA A 25 -0.98 -11.82 10.60
C ALA A 25 0.10 -11.27 11.53
N GLU A 26 1.09 -12.07 11.92
CA GLU A 26 2.17 -11.59 12.79
C GLU A 26 3.02 -10.49 12.12
N ALA A 27 3.43 -10.72 10.87
CA ALA A 27 4.23 -9.76 10.12
C ALA A 27 3.41 -8.50 9.78
N ASP A 28 2.16 -8.68 9.37
CA ASP A 28 1.28 -7.56 9.03
C ASP A 28 0.92 -6.73 10.26
N LEU A 29 0.65 -7.35 11.42
CA LEU A 29 0.45 -6.62 12.67
C LEU A 29 1.70 -5.86 13.11
N PHE A 30 2.90 -6.42 12.92
CA PHE A 30 4.13 -5.67 13.18
C PHE A 30 4.21 -4.41 12.31
N ALA A 31 3.93 -4.53 11.02
CA ALA A 31 3.94 -3.41 10.08
C ALA A 31 2.87 -2.35 10.40
N LEU A 32 1.66 -2.80 10.73
CA LEU A 32 0.53 -1.95 11.10
C LEU A 32 0.81 -1.14 12.38
N ASN A 33 1.58 -1.69 13.31
CA ASN A 33 1.97 -1.04 14.56
C ASN A 33 3.32 -0.30 14.49
N PHE A 34 4.00 -0.29 13.33
CA PHE A 34 5.31 0.35 13.18
C PHE A 34 5.27 1.87 13.36
N THR A 35 4.16 2.50 12.96
CA THR A 35 3.93 3.94 13.12
C THR A 35 2.64 4.19 13.88
N GLU A 36 2.62 5.24 14.71
CA GLU A 36 1.38 5.72 15.30
C GLU A 36 0.46 6.24 14.18
N THR A 37 -0.78 5.81 14.18
CA THR A 37 -1.82 6.35 13.31
C THR A 37 -3.07 6.67 14.09
N LYS A 38 -3.63 7.86 13.84
CA LYS A 38 -4.94 8.27 14.40
C LYS A 38 -6.09 7.55 13.70
N GLU A 39 -5.89 7.22 12.43
CA GLU A 39 -6.87 6.54 11.59
C GLU A 39 -6.30 5.17 11.21
N LYS A 40 -6.85 4.10 11.80
CA LYS A 40 -6.50 2.71 11.44
C LYS A 40 -7.03 2.39 10.05
N LEU A 41 -6.38 2.95 9.03
CA LEU A 41 -6.72 2.85 7.62
C LEU A 41 -5.48 2.40 6.85
N ILE A 42 -5.64 1.36 6.03
CA ILE A 42 -4.65 0.92 5.06
C ILE A 42 -5.18 1.11 3.65
N LEU A 43 -4.34 1.67 2.78
CA LEU A 43 -4.65 1.81 1.36
C LEU A 43 -4.23 0.56 0.61
N ILE A 44 -5.07 0.10 -0.31
CA ILE A 44 -4.81 -1.10 -1.12
C ILE A 44 -4.64 -0.67 -2.57
N LEU A 45 -3.48 -1.03 -3.15
CA LEU A 45 -3.15 -0.81 -4.55
C LEU A 45 -3.20 -2.14 -5.32
N PRO A 46 -4.30 -2.42 -6.05
CA PRO A 46 -4.50 -3.69 -6.73
C PRO A 46 -3.92 -3.72 -8.15
N THR A 47 -3.01 -2.80 -8.50
CA THR A 47 -2.54 -2.61 -9.89
C THR A 47 -1.94 -3.88 -10.49
N ALA A 48 -1.23 -4.69 -9.70
CA ALA A 48 -0.63 -5.93 -10.18
C ALA A 48 -1.68 -7.00 -10.55
N ALA A 49 -2.93 -6.88 -10.09
CA ALA A 49 -4.02 -7.77 -10.49
C ALA A 49 -4.46 -7.56 -11.96
N GLU A 50 -3.85 -6.60 -12.66
CA GLU A 50 -3.99 -6.21 -14.08
C GLU A 50 -5.36 -5.67 -14.49
N TYR A 51 -6.42 -6.34 -14.06
CA TYR A 51 -7.80 -6.06 -14.43
C TYR A 51 -8.61 -5.59 -13.23
N GLU A 52 -9.50 -4.62 -13.46
CA GLU A 52 -10.33 -4.04 -12.41
C GLU A 52 -11.17 -5.08 -11.65
N LEU A 53 -11.71 -6.10 -12.34
CA LEU A 53 -12.49 -7.16 -11.70
C LEU A 53 -11.64 -7.99 -10.73
N SER A 54 -10.41 -8.33 -11.13
CA SER A 54 -9.46 -9.03 -10.28
C SER A 54 -9.01 -8.14 -9.12
N GLY A 55 -8.78 -6.85 -9.37
CA GLY A 55 -8.44 -5.89 -8.33
C GLY A 55 -9.54 -5.66 -7.30
N LYS A 56 -10.81 -5.63 -7.72
CA LYS A 56 -11.96 -5.58 -6.81
C LYS A 56 -12.04 -6.81 -5.91
N ARG A 57 -11.72 -8.00 -6.45
CA ARG A 57 -11.66 -9.24 -5.65
C ARG A 57 -10.53 -9.18 -4.63
N ALA A 58 -9.34 -8.78 -5.05
CA ALA A 58 -8.20 -8.60 -4.15
C ALA A 58 -8.50 -7.59 -3.03
N PHE A 59 -9.10 -6.44 -3.37
CA PHE A 59 -9.52 -5.46 -2.38
C PHE A 59 -10.56 -6.02 -1.41
N SER A 60 -11.53 -6.80 -1.87
CA SER A 60 -12.50 -7.46 -0.99
C SER A 60 -11.86 -8.50 -0.06
N ASN A 61 -10.76 -9.15 -0.46
CA ASN A 61 -9.99 -10.03 0.42
C ASN A 61 -9.25 -9.20 1.47
N ALA A 62 -8.51 -8.18 1.04
CA ALA A 62 -7.80 -7.27 1.92
C ALA A 62 -8.71 -6.63 2.97
N GLN A 63 -9.90 -6.16 2.55
CA GLN A 63 -10.86 -5.54 3.46
C GLN A 63 -11.27 -6.49 4.59
N ARG A 64 -11.62 -7.75 4.26
CA ARG A 64 -11.99 -8.74 5.28
C ARG A 64 -10.84 -9.03 6.23
N TYR A 65 -9.65 -9.26 5.67
CA TYR A 65 -8.45 -9.57 6.43
C TYR A 65 -8.03 -8.44 7.38
N PHE A 66 -7.88 -7.21 6.89
CA PHE A 66 -7.44 -6.10 7.72
C PHE A 66 -8.51 -5.68 8.73
N GLU A 67 -9.79 -5.89 8.44
CA GLU A 67 -10.86 -5.66 9.41
C GLU A 67 -10.75 -6.61 10.61
N GLU A 68 -10.36 -7.87 10.40
CA GLU A 68 -10.03 -8.81 11.49
C GLU A 68 -8.81 -8.37 12.31
N LEU A 69 -7.86 -7.65 11.68
CA LEU A 69 -6.70 -7.04 12.35
C LEU A 69 -7.02 -5.65 12.98
N GLY A 70 -8.27 -5.19 12.87
CA GLY A 70 -8.73 -3.93 13.45
C GLY A 70 -8.41 -2.68 12.63
N PHE A 71 -8.11 -2.83 11.34
CA PHE A 71 -7.87 -1.76 10.38
C PHE A 71 -8.96 -1.73 9.30
N LYS A 72 -9.39 -0.53 8.92
CA LYS A 72 -10.20 -0.32 7.72
C LYS A 72 -9.30 -0.36 6.48
N SER A 73 -9.89 -0.70 5.34
CA SER A 73 -9.20 -0.65 4.05
C SER A 73 -9.90 0.30 3.09
N ASP A 74 -9.15 1.03 2.28
CA ASP A 74 -9.67 1.78 1.11
C ASP A 74 -8.81 1.49 -0.13
N CYS A 75 -9.39 1.55 -1.31
CA CYS A 75 -8.75 1.15 -2.55
C CYS A 75 -8.28 2.36 -3.37
N ILE A 76 -7.05 2.30 -3.87
CA ILE A 76 -6.58 3.20 -4.93
C ILE A 76 -6.87 2.53 -6.28
N HIS A 77 -7.91 2.98 -6.96
CA HIS A 77 -8.35 2.40 -8.25
C HIS A 77 -7.45 2.83 -9.41
N LEU A 78 -6.27 2.23 -9.46
CA LEU A 78 -5.23 2.47 -10.47
C LEU A 78 -4.93 1.16 -11.20
N TYR A 79 -5.37 1.07 -12.46
CA TYR A 79 -5.26 -0.10 -13.34
C TYR A 79 -4.62 0.26 -14.68
N GLY A 80 -3.88 1.36 -14.74
CA GLY A 80 -3.26 1.78 -15.98
C GLY A 80 -2.40 3.03 -15.84
N ARG A 81 -1.50 3.21 -16.80
CA ARG A 81 -0.49 4.27 -16.76
C ARG A 81 -1.08 5.69 -16.84
N THR A 82 -2.22 5.86 -17.52
CA THR A 82 -2.92 7.15 -17.56
C THR A 82 -3.36 7.57 -16.16
N GLN A 83 -3.94 6.64 -15.39
CA GLN A 83 -4.30 6.89 -14.00
C GLN A 83 -3.05 7.12 -13.13
N ALA A 84 -1.97 6.35 -13.34
CA ALA A 84 -0.72 6.56 -12.61
C ALA A 84 -0.09 7.96 -12.80
N ASN A 85 -0.45 8.67 -13.88
CA ASN A 85 -0.02 10.05 -14.13
C ASN A 85 -1.10 11.09 -13.83
N ASP A 86 -2.27 10.68 -13.33
CA ASP A 86 -3.27 11.61 -12.80
C ASP A 86 -2.89 11.97 -11.36
N PRO A 87 -2.53 13.23 -11.06
CA PRO A 87 -2.14 13.63 -9.71
C PRO A 87 -3.19 13.34 -8.64
N SER A 88 -4.48 13.32 -9.00
CA SER A 88 -5.58 13.06 -8.07
C SER A 88 -5.57 11.64 -7.49
N GLN A 89 -4.94 10.68 -8.18
CA GLN A 89 -4.82 9.30 -7.68
C GLN A 89 -3.97 9.20 -6.41
N THR A 90 -3.16 10.22 -6.12
CA THR A 90 -2.29 10.26 -4.94
C THR A 90 -2.93 10.96 -3.75
N ASP A 91 -4.12 11.55 -3.90
CA ASP A 91 -4.77 12.29 -2.80
C ASP A 91 -5.09 11.38 -1.62
N LYS A 92 -5.42 10.11 -1.86
CA LYS A 92 -5.67 9.13 -0.81
C LYS A 92 -4.45 8.86 0.07
N LEU A 93 -3.22 9.03 -0.43
CA LEU A 93 -2.00 8.85 0.37
C LEU A 93 -1.97 9.78 1.60
N LYS A 94 -2.68 10.92 1.56
CA LYS A 94 -2.78 11.85 2.69
C LYS A 94 -3.67 11.32 3.83
N LEU A 95 -4.48 10.31 3.57
CA LEU A 95 -5.47 9.77 4.50
C LEU A 95 -4.93 8.61 5.35
N ALA A 96 -3.81 8.01 4.96
CA ALA A 96 -3.29 6.81 5.60
C ALA A 96 -1.76 6.82 5.66
N THR A 97 -1.22 6.10 6.64
CA THR A 97 0.21 5.88 6.81
C THR A 97 0.65 4.50 6.33
N HIS A 98 -0.28 3.70 5.80
CA HIS A 98 -0.04 2.34 5.32
C HIS A 98 -0.57 2.17 3.90
N LEU A 99 0.24 1.57 3.03
CA LEU A 99 -0.11 1.23 1.65
C LEU A 99 0.32 -0.22 1.39
N TYR A 100 -0.59 -1.04 0.88
CA TYR A 100 -0.34 -2.42 0.49
C TYR A 100 -0.45 -2.56 -1.03
N ILE A 101 0.61 -3.02 -1.68
CA ILE A 101 0.61 -3.40 -3.09
C ILE A 101 0.28 -4.89 -3.18
N VAL A 102 -0.90 -5.19 -3.73
CA VAL A 102 -1.37 -6.56 -3.91
C VAL A 102 -0.46 -7.29 -4.92
N GLY A 103 -0.24 -8.58 -4.72
CA GLY A 103 0.43 -9.46 -5.67
C GLY A 103 -0.31 -9.64 -7.00
N GLY A 104 0.36 -10.26 -7.97
CA GLY A 104 -0.19 -10.49 -9.30
C GLY A 104 0.90 -10.50 -10.38
N ASN A 105 0.77 -9.67 -11.40
CA ASN A 105 1.75 -9.55 -12.48
C ASN A 105 2.76 -8.42 -12.22
N PRO A 106 4.00 -8.75 -11.81
CA PRO A 106 5.02 -7.74 -11.50
C PRO A 106 5.49 -6.97 -12.75
N LEU A 107 5.43 -7.57 -13.95
CA LEU A 107 5.77 -6.86 -15.19
C LEU A 107 4.72 -5.81 -15.53
N TYR A 108 3.44 -6.11 -15.29
CA TYR A 108 2.36 -5.15 -15.49
C TYR A 108 2.45 -4.00 -14.49
N LEU A 109 2.67 -4.31 -13.21
CA LEU A 109 2.89 -3.32 -12.15
C LEU A 109 4.04 -2.38 -12.53
N LEU A 110 5.19 -2.93 -12.94
CA LEU A 110 6.35 -2.16 -13.36
C LEU A 110 6.03 -1.25 -14.55
N LYS A 111 5.45 -1.79 -15.62
CA LYS A 111 5.08 -1.01 -16.82
C LYS A 111 4.09 0.11 -16.50
N THR A 112 3.20 -0.13 -15.55
CA THR A 112 2.17 0.82 -15.15
C THR A 112 2.74 1.96 -14.32
N LEU A 113 3.57 1.65 -13.31
CA LEU A 113 3.99 2.63 -12.30
C LEU A 113 5.36 3.27 -12.55
N LYS A 114 6.29 2.59 -13.25
CA LYS A 114 7.65 3.12 -13.46
C LYS A 114 7.60 4.50 -14.12
N ASP A 115 8.39 5.45 -13.63
CA ASP A 115 8.50 6.82 -14.18
C ASP A 115 7.12 7.52 -14.27
N THR A 116 6.30 7.40 -13.23
CA THR A 116 4.99 8.08 -13.13
C THR A 116 4.91 8.96 -11.89
N ILE A 117 3.99 9.91 -11.93
CA ILE A 117 3.68 10.78 -10.77
C ILE A 117 3.31 9.94 -9.55
N PHE A 118 2.53 8.86 -9.72
CA PHE A 118 2.10 8.03 -8.61
C PHE A 118 3.28 7.42 -7.84
N ILE A 119 4.23 6.77 -8.53
CA ILE A 119 5.35 6.13 -7.84
C ILE A 119 6.28 7.16 -7.17
N ASP A 120 6.48 8.33 -7.79
CA ASP A 120 7.25 9.42 -7.19
C ASP A 120 6.58 9.93 -5.90
N LYS A 121 5.24 10.00 -5.88
CA LYS A 121 4.49 10.37 -4.69
C LYS A 121 4.53 9.30 -3.60
N VAL A 122 4.47 8.01 -3.95
CA VAL A 122 4.65 6.91 -2.99
C VAL A 122 6.04 6.96 -2.35
N TRP A 123 7.09 7.27 -3.11
CA TRP A 123 8.45 7.41 -2.54
C TRP A 123 8.57 8.57 -1.56
N ASN A 124 8.00 9.73 -1.90
CA ASN A 124 7.99 10.88 -1.01
C ASN A 124 7.16 10.60 0.25
N TRP A 125 5.98 10.01 0.08
CA TRP A 125 5.12 9.58 1.19
C TRP A 125 5.83 8.58 2.11
N MET A 126 6.54 7.59 1.56
CA MET A 126 7.34 6.67 2.39
C MET A 126 8.49 7.41 3.11
N ALA A 127 9.07 8.45 2.51
CA ALA A 127 10.12 9.24 3.14
C ALA A 127 9.65 10.04 4.36
N GLU A 128 8.34 10.22 4.53
CA GLU A 128 7.71 10.85 5.70
C GLU A 128 7.55 9.87 6.88
N GLY A 129 8.05 8.62 6.77
CA GLY A 129 7.99 7.60 7.83
C GLY A 129 6.85 6.59 7.66
N ASN A 130 6.14 6.65 6.54
CA ASN A 130 5.02 5.76 6.26
C ASN A 130 5.48 4.35 5.86
N VAL A 131 4.54 3.40 5.89
CA VAL A 131 4.77 1.95 5.74
C VAL A 131 4.25 1.45 4.40
N LEU A 132 5.14 0.86 3.59
CA LEU A 132 4.77 0.18 2.35
C LEU A 132 4.87 -1.33 2.55
N LEU A 133 3.82 -2.05 2.17
CA LEU A 133 3.77 -3.50 2.11
C LEU A 133 3.62 -3.94 0.65
N GLY A 134 4.18 -5.09 0.31
CA GLY A 134 4.00 -5.69 -1.00
C GLY A 134 4.20 -7.20 -0.97
N SER A 135 3.37 -7.90 -1.74
CA SER A 135 3.47 -9.34 -2.03
C SER A 135 3.89 -9.63 -3.47
#